data_AF-A0A015J441-F1
#
_entry.id   AF-A0A015J441-F1
#
_cell.length_a   1.000
_cell.length_b   1.000
_cell.length_c   1.000
_cell.angle_alpha   90.00
_cell.angle_beta   90.00
_cell.angle_gamma   90.00
#
_symmetry.space_group_name_H-M   'P 1'
#
loop_
_entity.id
_entity.type
_entity.pdbx_description
1 polymer ?
#
loop_
_entity_poly.entity_id
_entity_poly.type
_entity_poly.pdbx_seq_one_letter_code
_entity_poly.pdbx_strand_id
1 'polypeptide(L)'
;MKKNYDNQISFPKIKSSGMEIVLEYIYTGLVKEESLTKDNAVEAFYAADYFQLSDLQDFITKTVKSTNLVKNYSPELLSKITEKIPLAKDNIFLNLLVETVAIMSLNNIEFGRLSITGLKCLLSITHEKEMLFVTPEYEVFRYSAILAAKQVSNDAYKTLKELLPTLEQVENSIKVGNKFITDRQKVAKELEPLVKFIDFRRIKSQILADFIEPLEIVSNEIIFNFYRYAALPNNLNLSYTRGKRQINEIDYVWDK
;
A
#
# COMPACT_ATOMS: atom_id res chain seq x y z
N MET A 1 32.39 -5.06 -18.49
CA MET A 1 31.98 -5.87 -19.67
C MET A 1 33.24 -6.27 -20.44
N LYS A 2 33.48 -7.57 -20.64
CA LYS A 2 34.39 -8.00 -21.73
C LYS A 2 33.68 -7.58 -23.03
N LYS A 3 34.29 -6.70 -23.83
CA LYS A 3 33.83 -6.43 -25.20
C LYS A 3 34.03 -7.72 -25.99
N ASN A 4 33.00 -8.56 -26.04
CA ASN A 4 32.91 -9.57 -27.07
C ASN A 4 32.62 -8.83 -28.39
N TYR A 5 33.21 -9.29 -29.48
CA TYR A 5 32.94 -8.83 -30.85
C TYR A 5 31.55 -9.25 -31.35
N ASP A 6 30.62 -9.52 -30.42
CA ASP A 6 29.23 -9.83 -30.71
C ASP A 6 28.49 -8.51 -30.97
N ASN A 7 27.90 -8.38 -32.16
CA ASN A 7 27.08 -7.23 -32.56
C ASN A 7 25.73 -7.15 -31.79
N GLN A 8 25.59 -7.89 -30.69
CA GLN A 8 24.37 -8.03 -29.93
C GLN A 8 24.65 -7.85 -28.44
N ILE A 9 23.88 -6.98 -27.80
CA ILE A 9 23.86 -6.78 -26.35
C ILE A 9 22.49 -7.20 -25.84
N SER A 10 22.44 -8.00 -24.78
CA SER A 10 21.19 -8.49 -24.18
C SER A 10 21.00 -7.90 -22.78
N PHE A 11 19.80 -7.38 -22.53
CA PHE A 11 19.39 -6.81 -21.24
C PHE A 11 18.21 -7.59 -20.64
N PRO A 12 18.46 -8.75 -20.00
CA PRO A 12 17.38 -9.66 -19.58
C PRO A 12 16.45 -9.08 -18.50
N LYS A 13 16.86 -8.00 -17.83
CA LYS A 13 16.10 -7.37 -16.74
C LYS A 13 15.30 -6.13 -17.17
N ILE A 14 15.51 -5.64 -18.39
CA ILE A 14 14.88 -4.41 -18.89
C ILE A 14 13.76 -4.77 -19.85
N LYS A 15 12.55 -4.26 -19.60
CA LYS A 15 11.43 -4.42 -20.52
C LYS A 15 11.55 -3.46 -21.71
N SER A 16 10.97 -3.84 -22.83
CA SER A 16 10.96 -3.04 -24.06
C SER A 16 10.43 -1.62 -23.84
N SER A 17 9.35 -1.45 -23.07
CA SER A 17 8.75 -0.14 -22.78
C SER A 17 9.67 0.77 -21.97
N GLY A 18 10.51 0.22 -21.09
CA GLY A 18 11.53 1.00 -20.39
C GLY A 18 12.71 1.35 -21.30
N MET A 19 13.13 0.40 -22.13
CA MET A 19 14.21 0.58 -23.09
C MET A 19 13.89 1.64 -24.15
N GLU A 20 12.63 1.70 -24.60
CA GLU A 20 12.14 2.70 -25.56
C GLU A 20 12.38 4.12 -25.03
N ILE A 21 11.98 4.39 -23.77
CA ILE A 21 12.19 5.69 -23.12
C ILE A 21 13.67 6.00 -22.95
N VAL A 22 14.48 5.01 -22.57
CA VAL A 22 15.94 5.19 -22.44
C VAL A 22 16.58 5.53 -23.78
N LEU A 23 16.19 4.86 -24.86
CA LEU A 23 16.71 5.14 -26.20
C LEU A 23 16.28 6.52 -26.68
N GLU A 24 15.02 6.91 -26.50
CA GLU A 24 14.54 8.26 -26.82
C GLU A 24 15.38 9.32 -26.10
N TYR A 25 15.61 9.14 -24.79
CA TYR A 25 16.41 10.06 -23.99
C TYR A 25 17.87 10.12 -24.43
N ILE A 26 18.52 8.99 -24.69
CA ILE A 26 19.93 8.96 -25.14
C ILE A 26 20.09 9.65 -26.50
N TYR A 27 19.15 9.46 -27.42
CA TYR A 27 19.24 10.02 -28.76
C TYR A 27 18.88 11.51 -28.84
N THR A 28 17.91 11.96 -28.03
CA THR A 28 17.35 13.31 -28.15
C THR A 28 17.69 14.23 -26.97
N GLY A 29 18.18 13.66 -25.86
CA GLY A 29 18.37 14.35 -24.59
C GLY A 29 17.06 14.69 -23.86
N LEU A 30 15.90 14.31 -24.41
CA LEU A 30 14.58 14.70 -23.92
C LEU A 30 13.61 13.51 -23.96
N VAL A 31 12.57 13.57 -23.14
CA VAL A 31 11.43 12.64 -23.17
C VAL A 31 10.17 13.47 -23.00
N LYS A 32 9.14 13.23 -23.81
CA LYS A 32 7.87 13.94 -23.65
C LYS A 32 7.13 13.44 -22.43
N GLU A 33 6.52 14.33 -21.64
CA GLU A 33 5.75 13.93 -20.45
C GLU A 33 4.62 12.95 -20.80
N GLU A 34 3.97 13.14 -21.95
CA GLU A 34 2.88 12.30 -22.48
C GLU A 34 3.32 10.86 -22.80
N SER A 35 4.62 10.63 -22.99
CA SER A 35 5.16 9.28 -23.22
C SER A 35 5.09 8.42 -21.96
N LEU A 36 5.07 9.04 -20.78
CA LEU A 36 4.98 8.34 -19.50
C LEU A 36 3.53 8.04 -19.18
N THR A 37 3.25 6.76 -18.94
CA THR A 37 1.94 6.22 -18.65
C THR A 37 2.00 5.34 -17.41
N LYS A 38 0.84 4.93 -16.88
CA LYS A 38 0.76 3.95 -15.79
C LYS A 38 1.44 2.61 -16.11
N ASP A 39 1.67 2.33 -17.40
CA ASP A 39 2.16 1.04 -17.87
C ASP A 39 3.66 0.98 -18.09
N ASN A 40 4.29 2.11 -18.40
CA ASN A 40 5.74 2.17 -18.62
C ASN A 40 6.51 2.96 -17.56
N ALA A 41 5.89 3.81 -16.72
CA ALA A 41 6.62 4.69 -15.81
C ALA A 41 7.58 3.95 -14.86
N VAL A 42 7.14 2.83 -14.27
CA VAL A 42 7.99 1.99 -13.40
C VAL A 42 9.14 1.34 -14.19
N GLU A 43 8.86 0.85 -15.40
CA GLU A 43 9.86 0.21 -16.24
C GLU A 43 10.89 1.21 -16.77
N ALA A 44 10.45 2.43 -17.13
CA ALA A 44 11.29 3.54 -17.52
C ALA A 44 12.20 3.98 -16.36
N PHE A 45 11.64 4.11 -15.15
CA PHE A 45 12.44 4.46 -13.97
C PHE A 45 13.51 3.40 -13.68
N TYR A 46 13.14 2.11 -13.76
CA TYR A 46 14.09 1.01 -13.53
C TYR A 46 15.16 0.92 -14.63
N ALA A 47 14.78 1.15 -15.89
CA ALA A 47 15.73 1.22 -16.99
C ALA A 47 16.71 2.39 -16.79
N ALA A 48 16.21 3.56 -16.42
CA ALA A 48 17.05 4.72 -16.10
C ALA A 48 18.02 4.43 -14.95
N ASP A 49 17.58 3.74 -13.88
CA ASP A 49 18.46 3.27 -12.79
C ASP A 49 19.57 2.35 -13.30
N TYR A 50 19.19 1.37 -14.13
CA TYR A 50 20.11 0.39 -14.68
C TYR A 50 21.21 1.01 -15.55
N PHE A 51 20.84 1.98 -16.38
CA PHE A 51 21.78 2.72 -17.23
C PHE A 51 22.43 3.92 -16.53
N GLN A 52 22.14 4.14 -15.23
CA GLN A 52 22.69 5.23 -14.42
C GLN A 52 22.38 6.62 -14.97
N LEU A 53 21.18 6.79 -15.54
CA LEU A 53 20.68 8.03 -16.10
C LEU A 53 19.90 8.81 -15.03
N SER A 54 20.61 9.43 -14.08
CA SER A 54 20.00 10.14 -12.94
C SER A 54 19.05 11.26 -13.38
N ASP A 55 19.42 12.02 -14.40
CA ASP A 55 18.60 13.14 -14.92
C ASP A 55 17.27 12.62 -15.47
N LEU A 56 17.26 11.43 -16.09
CA LEU A 56 16.05 10.76 -16.55
C LEU A 56 15.22 10.22 -15.38
N GLN A 57 15.84 9.69 -14.32
CA GLN A 57 15.12 9.28 -13.11
C GLN A 57 14.40 10.47 -12.44
N ASP A 58 15.09 11.61 -12.35
CA ASP A 58 14.55 12.84 -11.80
C ASP A 58 13.40 13.38 -12.66
N PHE A 59 13.56 13.36 -13.98
CA PHE A 59 12.50 13.72 -14.91
C PHE A 59 11.27 12.83 -14.70
N ILE A 60 11.43 11.50 -14.73
CA ILE A 60 10.32 10.56 -14.53
C ILE A 60 9.63 10.79 -13.19
N THR A 61 10.39 10.97 -12.11
CA THR A 61 9.83 11.20 -10.77
C THR A 61 9.03 12.50 -10.72
N LYS A 62 9.56 13.58 -11.32
CA LYS A 62 8.88 14.88 -11.39
C LYS A 62 7.60 14.81 -12.23
N THR A 63 7.66 14.19 -13.40
CA THR A 63 6.48 14.03 -14.28
C THR A 63 5.41 13.18 -13.61
N VAL A 64 5.79 12.06 -12.99
CA VAL A 64 4.83 11.20 -12.29
C VAL A 64 4.16 11.98 -11.14
N LYS A 65 4.92 12.78 -10.39
CA LYS A 65 4.39 13.67 -9.33
C LYS A 65 3.48 14.80 -9.83
N SER A 66 3.83 15.45 -10.95
CA SER A 66 3.08 16.60 -11.48
C SER A 66 1.83 16.20 -12.28
N THR A 67 1.85 15.02 -12.89
CA THR A 67 0.75 14.52 -13.71
C THR A 67 -0.35 13.85 -12.88
N ASN A 68 -1.48 13.59 -13.53
CA ASN A 68 -2.56 12.80 -12.94
C ASN A 68 -2.19 11.32 -12.72
N LEU A 69 -0.98 10.88 -13.09
CA LEU A 69 -0.55 9.49 -12.91
C LEU A 69 -0.49 9.09 -11.44
N VAL A 70 0.15 9.90 -10.59
CA VAL A 70 0.22 9.61 -9.15
C VAL A 70 -1.15 9.69 -8.50
N LYS A 71 -1.96 10.69 -8.85
CA LYS A 71 -3.30 10.85 -8.29
C LYS A 71 -4.23 9.69 -8.67
N ASN A 72 -4.17 9.25 -9.92
CA ASN A 72 -5.14 8.29 -10.44
C ASN A 72 -4.65 6.85 -10.41
N TYR A 73 -3.33 6.59 -10.35
CA TYR A 73 -2.76 5.25 -10.51
C TYR A 73 -1.65 4.92 -9.49
N SER A 74 -1.50 5.70 -8.42
CA SER A 74 -0.51 5.39 -7.38
C SER A 74 -0.65 3.98 -6.78
N PRO A 75 -1.85 3.39 -6.55
CA PRO A 75 -1.94 2.01 -6.06
C PRO A 75 -1.34 0.98 -7.03
N GLU A 76 -1.60 1.14 -8.33
CA GLU A 76 -1.09 0.26 -9.38
C GLU A 76 0.42 0.43 -9.57
N LEU A 77 0.88 1.68 -9.58
CA LEU A 77 2.31 2.00 -9.67
C LEU A 77 3.07 1.44 -8.46
N LEU A 78 2.51 1.57 -7.25
CA LEU A 78 3.08 1.00 -6.03
C LEU A 78 3.12 -0.53 -6.10
N SER A 79 2.10 -1.16 -6.65
CA SER A 79 2.11 -2.62 -6.87
C SER A 79 3.24 -3.02 -7.83
N LYS A 80 3.33 -2.36 -8.99
CA LYS A 80 4.33 -2.66 -10.02
C LYS A 80 5.77 -2.44 -9.54
N ILE A 81 6.04 -1.36 -8.80
CA ILE A 81 7.40 -1.09 -8.32
C ILE A 81 7.85 -2.13 -7.30
N THR A 82 6.94 -2.64 -6.46
CA THR A 82 7.26 -3.65 -5.44
C THR A 82 7.54 -5.04 -6.01
N GLU A 83 7.15 -5.32 -7.26
CA GLU A 83 7.57 -6.52 -7.98
C GLU A 83 9.05 -6.46 -8.41
N LYS A 84 9.61 -5.26 -8.53
CA LYS A 84 10.95 -5.02 -9.10
C LYS A 84 12.01 -4.70 -8.06
N ILE A 85 11.63 -4.08 -6.95
CA ILE A 85 12.54 -3.55 -5.94
C ILE A 85 12.52 -4.42 -4.67
N PRO A 86 13.66 -4.90 -4.18
CA PRO A 86 13.75 -5.45 -2.84
C PRO A 86 13.40 -4.35 -1.81
N LEU A 87 12.47 -4.64 -0.89
CA LEU A 87 11.96 -3.70 0.12
C LEU A 87 13.05 -2.98 0.95
N ALA A 88 14.28 -3.48 0.96
CA ALA A 88 15.40 -2.92 1.71
C ALA A 88 16.13 -1.73 1.03
N LYS A 89 15.81 -1.37 -0.22
CA LYS A 89 16.46 -0.24 -0.91
C LYS A 89 15.57 1.00 -0.84
N ASP A 90 16.02 2.00 -0.10
CA ASP A 90 15.37 3.32 -0.09
C ASP A 90 15.38 3.89 -1.51
N ASN A 91 14.21 4.29 -2.00
CA ASN A 91 14.00 4.68 -3.37
C ASN A 91 13.04 5.88 -3.39
N ILE A 92 13.48 6.99 -4.00
CA ILE A 92 12.72 8.24 -4.05
C ILE A 92 11.35 8.04 -4.72
N PHE A 93 11.30 7.25 -5.80
CA PHE A 93 10.07 6.93 -6.51
C PHE A 93 9.14 6.05 -5.67
N LEU A 94 9.67 5.08 -4.92
CA LEU A 94 8.90 4.28 -3.97
C LEU A 94 8.31 5.15 -2.85
N ASN A 95 9.12 6.00 -2.23
CA ASN A 95 8.68 6.89 -1.15
C ASN A 95 7.58 7.83 -1.62
N LEU A 96 7.71 8.41 -2.82
CA LEU A 96 6.66 9.25 -3.42
C LEU A 96 5.33 8.51 -3.54
N LEU A 97 5.36 7.26 -4.02
CA LEU A 97 4.16 6.44 -4.16
C LEU A 97 3.57 6.06 -2.81
N VAL A 98 4.40 5.69 -1.83
CA VAL A 98 3.97 5.36 -0.47
C VAL A 98 3.32 6.58 0.21
N GLU A 99 3.95 7.75 0.15
CA GLU A 99 3.41 9.00 0.69
C GLU A 99 2.04 9.32 0.07
N THR A 100 1.91 9.15 -1.25
CA THR A 100 0.65 9.40 -1.95
C THR A 100 -0.43 8.42 -1.52
N VAL A 101 -0.15 7.12 -1.51
CA VAL A 101 -1.16 6.11 -1.15
C VAL A 101 -1.51 6.19 0.34
N ALA A 102 -0.58 6.61 1.21
CA ALA A 102 -0.81 6.76 2.65
C ALA A 102 -1.85 7.84 3.00
N ILE A 103 -1.99 8.88 2.18
CA ILE A 103 -3.01 9.92 2.32
C ILE A 103 -4.31 9.60 1.57
N MET A 104 -4.36 8.48 0.86
CA MET A 104 -5.59 7.95 0.24
C MET A 104 -6.29 7.01 1.22
N SER A 105 -7.60 7.17 1.40
CA SER A 105 -8.38 6.19 2.16
C SER A 105 -8.39 4.86 1.42
N LEU A 106 -7.99 3.77 2.09
CA LEU A 106 -8.02 2.43 1.49
C LEU A 106 -9.45 2.03 1.06
N ASN A 107 -10.48 2.57 1.70
CA ASN A 107 -11.88 2.37 1.31
C ASN A 107 -12.20 2.88 -0.11
N ASN A 108 -11.44 3.85 -0.60
CA ASN A 108 -11.62 4.42 -1.94
C ASN A 108 -10.79 3.70 -3.01
N ILE A 109 -9.93 2.75 -2.61
CA ILE A 109 -9.10 1.97 -3.53
C ILE A 109 -9.85 0.68 -3.85
N GLU A 110 -10.20 0.49 -5.11
CA GLU A 110 -10.84 -0.75 -5.55
C GLU A 110 -9.91 -1.96 -5.33
N PHE A 111 -10.47 -3.05 -4.82
CA PHE A 111 -9.75 -4.31 -4.63
C PHE A 111 -9.20 -4.85 -5.96
N GLY A 112 -7.88 -4.95 -6.06
CA GLY A 112 -7.17 -5.36 -7.28
C GLY A 112 -6.30 -4.26 -7.88
N ARG A 113 -6.51 -2.99 -7.50
CA ARG A 113 -5.61 -1.89 -7.88
C ARG A 113 -4.32 -1.89 -7.07
N LEU A 114 -4.41 -2.31 -5.80
CA LEU A 114 -3.27 -2.53 -4.92
C LEU A 114 -3.09 -4.04 -4.69
N SER A 115 -1.92 -4.56 -5.02
CA SER A 115 -1.52 -5.96 -4.77
C SER A 115 -1.21 -6.20 -3.29
N ILE A 116 -1.22 -7.47 -2.85
CA ILE A 116 -0.81 -7.83 -1.48
C ILE A 116 0.63 -7.38 -1.20
N THR A 117 1.55 -7.56 -2.14
CA THR A 117 2.95 -7.11 -1.99
C THR A 117 3.03 -5.59 -1.89
N GLY A 118 2.26 -4.86 -2.71
CA GLY A 118 2.14 -3.41 -2.65
C GLY A 118 1.60 -2.91 -1.31
N LEU A 119 0.54 -3.54 -0.80
CA LEU A 119 -0.02 -3.23 0.52
C LEU A 119 0.97 -3.55 1.64
N LYS A 120 1.65 -4.70 1.59
CA LYS A 120 2.68 -5.05 2.56
C LYS A 120 3.80 -4.00 2.61
N CYS A 121 4.25 -3.55 1.44
CA CYS A 121 5.24 -2.47 1.31
C CYS A 121 4.73 -1.18 1.96
N LEU A 122 3.53 -0.73 1.59
CA LEU A 122 2.87 0.45 2.16
C LEU A 122 2.82 0.38 3.69
N LEU A 123 2.32 -0.72 4.25
CA LEU A 123 2.18 -0.89 5.70
C LEU A 123 3.53 -0.97 6.41
N SER A 124 4.54 -1.61 5.80
CA SER A 124 5.88 -1.70 6.37
C SER A 124 6.55 -0.33 6.46
N ILE A 125 6.54 0.45 5.38
CA ILE A 125 7.23 1.74 5.33
C ILE A 125 6.52 2.76 6.22
N THR A 126 5.18 2.79 6.19
CA THR A 126 4.41 3.71 7.05
C THR A 126 4.58 3.39 8.53
N HIS A 127 4.77 2.11 8.88
CA HIS A 127 5.07 1.69 10.24
C HIS A 127 6.51 2.07 10.65
N GLU A 128 7.51 1.72 9.84
CA GLU A 128 8.93 1.99 10.11
C GLU A 128 9.25 3.50 10.20
N LYS A 129 8.66 4.30 9.32
CA LYS A 129 8.88 5.75 9.27
C LYS A 129 7.89 6.56 10.12
N GLU A 130 7.04 5.90 10.93
CA GLU A 130 5.95 6.51 11.71
C GLU A 130 5.09 7.51 10.90
N MET A 131 4.87 7.22 9.62
CA MET A 131 4.19 8.13 8.71
C MET A 131 2.71 8.27 9.06
N LEU A 132 2.15 9.45 8.80
CA LEU A 132 0.72 9.65 8.85
C LEU A 132 0.04 8.70 7.84
N PHE A 133 -0.94 7.95 8.33
CA PHE A 133 -1.77 7.10 7.50
C PHE A 133 -3.23 7.49 7.71
N VAL A 134 -3.90 7.96 6.65
CA VAL A 134 -5.25 8.51 6.77
C VAL A 134 -6.28 7.46 7.17
N THR A 135 -6.02 6.20 6.81
CA THR A 135 -6.96 5.10 7.03
C THR A 135 -6.86 4.59 8.47
N PRO A 136 -7.96 4.50 9.23
CA PRO A 136 -7.98 3.93 10.57
C PRO A 136 -7.56 2.45 10.60
N GLU A 137 -6.93 1.98 11.69
CA GLU A 137 -6.38 0.62 11.79
C GLU A 137 -7.41 -0.48 11.53
N TYR A 138 -8.69 -0.28 11.89
CA TYR A 138 -9.74 -1.23 11.54
C TYR A 138 -9.96 -1.33 10.02
N GLU A 139 -9.99 -0.21 9.31
CA GLU A 139 -10.15 -0.20 7.86
C GLU A 139 -8.90 -0.73 7.16
N VAL A 140 -7.72 -0.57 7.77
CA VAL A 140 -6.50 -1.27 7.33
C VAL A 140 -6.66 -2.78 7.44
N PHE A 141 -7.13 -3.27 8.58
CA PHE A 141 -7.43 -4.70 8.77
C PHE A 141 -8.47 -5.20 7.77
N ARG A 142 -9.58 -4.48 7.64
CA ARG A 142 -10.66 -4.82 6.73
C ARG A 142 -10.17 -4.91 5.28
N TYR A 143 -9.46 -3.90 4.81
CA TYR A 143 -8.89 -3.91 3.46
C TYR A 143 -7.94 -5.09 3.26
N SER A 144 -7.05 -5.33 4.24
CA SER A 144 -6.07 -6.43 4.21
C SER A 144 -6.75 -7.80 4.15
N ALA A 145 -7.77 -8.02 4.98
CA ALA A 145 -8.49 -9.29 5.06
C ALA A 145 -9.28 -9.57 3.76
N ILE A 146 -9.99 -8.56 3.23
CA ILE A 146 -10.75 -8.71 1.98
C ILE A 146 -9.80 -8.93 0.79
N LEU A 147 -8.65 -8.24 0.75
CA LEU A 147 -7.65 -8.43 -0.29
C LEU A 147 -7.02 -9.84 -0.24
N ALA A 148 -6.67 -10.31 0.96
CA ALA A 148 -6.18 -11.68 1.18
C ALA A 148 -7.21 -12.73 0.73
N ALA A 149 -8.49 -12.54 1.07
CA ALA A 149 -9.55 -13.44 0.62
C ALA A 149 -9.74 -13.42 -0.89
N LYS A 150 -9.59 -12.26 -1.55
CA LYS A 150 -9.64 -12.16 -3.02
C LYS A 150 -8.53 -12.94 -3.71
N GLN A 151 -7.34 -13.00 -3.10
CA GLN A 151 -6.24 -13.83 -3.62
C GLN A 151 -6.53 -15.33 -3.51
N VAL A 152 -7.32 -15.74 -2.50
CA VAL A 152 -7.69 -17.14 -2.31
C VAL A 152 -8.84 -17.55 -3.21
N SER A 153 -9.97 -16.84 -3.18
CA SER A 153 -11.15 -17.14 -4.02
C SER A 153 -12.17 -16.01 -4.06
N ASN A 154 -12.99 -16.00 -5.12
CA ASN A 154 -14.12 -15.05 -5.24
C ASN A 154 -15.18 -15.25 -4.14
N ASP A 155 -15.38 -16.49 -3.67
CA ASP A 155 -16.35 -16.78 -2.61
C ASP A 155 -15.86 -16.25 -1.27
N ALA A 156 -14.60 -16.49 -0.91
CA ALA A 156 -14.00 -15.91 0.29
C ALA A 156 -14.05 -14.38 0.26
N TYR A 157 -13.78 -13.76 -0.90
CA TYR A 157 -13.87 -12.31 -1.09
C TYR A 157 -15.28 -11.78 -0.82
N LYS A 158 -16.32 -12.39 -1.39
CA LYS A 158 -17.71 -11.99 -1.15
C LYS A 158 -18.08 -12.13 0.31
N THR A 159 -17.76 -13.28 0.91
CA THR A 159 -18.05 -13.55 2.33
C THR A 159 -17.38 -12.52 3.24
N LEU A 160 -16.07 -12.26 3.10
CA LEU A 160 -15.40 -11.29 3.97
C LEU A 160 -15.85 -9.84 3.74
N LYS A 161 -16.21 -9.48 2.50
CA LYS A 161 -16.74 -8.14 2.22
C LYS A 161 -18.09 -7.90 2.92
N GLU A 162 -18.89 -8.95 3.11
CA GLU A 162 -20.13 -8.90 3.88
C GLU A 162 -19.88 -8.98 5.39
N LEU A 163 -18.92 -9.81 5.81
CA LEU A 163 -18.59 -10.02 7.22
C LEU A 163 -17.89 -8.84 7.88
N LEU A 164 -17.15 -8.04 7.09
CA LEU A 164 -16.41 -6.87 7.56
C LEU A 164 -17.07 -5.58 7.04
N PRO A 165 -17.93 -4.93 7.85
CA PRO A 165 -18.56 -3.67 7.49
C PRO A 165 -17.56 -2.51 7.50
N THR A 166 -17.81 -1.43 6.75
CA THR A 166 -17.04 -0.18 6.91
C THR A 166 -17.33 0.46 8.27
N LEU A 167 -16.47 1.37 8.74
CA LEU A 167 -16.72 2.11 9.99
C LEU A 167 -18.06 2.85 9.97
N GLU A 168 -18.41 3.45 8.83
CA GLU A 168 -19.70 4.10 8.63
C GLU A 168 -20.88 3.12 8.81
N GLN A 169 -20.73 1.89 8.33
CA GLN A 169 -21.74 0.84 8.52
C GLN A 169 -21.84 0.35 9.98
N VAL A 170 -20.71 0.29 10.70
CA VAL A 170 -20.68 -0.03 12.13
C VAL A 170 -21.40 1.03 12.96
N GLU A 171 -21.17 2.32 12.66
CA GLU A 171 -21.83 3.43 13.35
C GLU A 171 -23.35 3.42 13.15
N ASN A 172 -23.80 2.97 11.97
CA ASN A 172 -25.21 2.74 11.66
C ASN A 172 -25.78 1.44 12.27
N SER A 173 -25.05 0.79 13.18
CA SER A 173 -25.46 -0.41 13.92
C SER A 173 -25.87 -1.59 13.05
N ILE A 174 -25.25 -1.74 11.87
CA ILE A 174 -25.50 -2.88 10.99
C ILE A 174 -25.00 -4.16 11.68
N LYS A 175 -25.92 -5.09 11.93
CA LYS A 175 -25.59 -6.42 12.43
C LYS A 175 -25.19 -7.31 11.27
N VAL A 176 -24.07 -7.98 11.44
CA VAL A 176 -23.53 -8.92 10.47
C VAL A 176 -23.70 -10.33 11.02
N GLY A 177 -24.31 -11.21 10.23
CA GLY A 177 -24.53 -12.60 10.64
C GLY A 177 -23.28 -13.45 10.50
N ASN A 178 -23.26 -14.62 11.14
CA ASN A 178 -22.18 -15.58 10.98
C ASN A 178 -22.29 -16.31 9.63
N LYS A 179 -21.23 -16.25 8.82
CA LYS A 179 -21.12 -16.99 7.55
C LYS A 179 -19.84 -17.81 7.53
N PHE A 180 -19.90 -18.98 6.89
CA PHE A 180 -18.74 -19.82 6.67
C PHE A 180 -17.79 -19.17 5.66
N ILE A 181 -16.51 -19.05 6.02
CA ILE A 181 -15.45 -18.53 5.16
C ILE A 181 -14.79 -19.70 4.41
N THR A 182 -15.01 -19.77 3.10
CA THR A 182 -14.32 -20.75 2.24
C THR A 182 -12.81 -20.61 2.36
N ASP A 183 -12.11 -21.74 2.51
CA ASP A 183 -10.64 -21.77 2.61
C ASP A 183 -10.06 -20.84 3.70
N ARG A 184 -10.79 -20.65 4.82
CA ARG A 184 -10.40 -19.76 5.93
C ARG A 184 -8.93 -19.84 6.34
N GLN A 185 -8.36 -21.04 6.41
CA GLN A 185 -6.94 -21.23 6.76
C GLN A 185 -5.98 -20.66 5.70
N LYS A 186 -6.32 -20.75 4.41
CA LYS A 186 -5.52 -20.11 3.35
C LYS A 186 -5.62 -18.59 3.44
N VAL A 187 -6.81 -18.07 3.73
CA VAL A 187 -7.02 -16.62 3.94
C VAL A 187 -6.16 -16.12 5.11
N ALA A 188 -6.15 -16.84 6.23
CA ALA A 188 -5.32 -16.50 7.38
C ALA A 188 -3.81 -16.47 7.02
N LYS A 189 -3.33 -17.44 6.23
CA LYS A 189 -1.93 -17.49 5.77
C LYS A 189 -1.56 -16.31 4.86
N GLU A 190 -2.44 -15.93 3.94
CA GLU A 190 -2.22 -14.78 3.06
C GLU A 190 -2.28 -13.45 3.82
N LEU A 191 -3.08 -13.39 4.88
CA LEU A 191 -3.27 -12.20 5.73
C LEU A 191 -2.13 -12.00 6.75
N GLU A 192 -1.55 -13.10 7.25
CA GLU A 192 -0.46 -13.11 8.25
C GLU A 192 0.68 -12.09 7.99
N PRO A 193 1.27 -11.98 6.78
CA PRO A 193 2.36 -11.03 6.55
C PRO A 193 1.95 -9.55 6.61
N LEU A 194 0.64 -9.25 6.58
CA LEU A 194 0.08 -7.90 6.68
C LEU A 194 -0.27 -7.56 8.13
N VAL A 195 -0.84 -8.52 8.87
CA VAL A 195 -1.33 -8.37 10.25
C VAL A 195 -0.26 -7.85 11.20
N LYS A 196 1.00 -8.24 11.01
CA LYS A 196 2.13 -7.77 11.81
C LYS A 196 2.37 -6.26 11.77
N PHE A 197 1.79 -5.55 10.79
CA PHE A 197 1.89 -4.11 10.63
C PHE A 197 0.61 -3.36 11.03
N ILE A 198 -0.36 -4.06 11.64
CA ILE A 198 -1.63 -3.49 12.07
C ILE A 198 -1.63 -3.38 13.59
N ASP A 199 -1.90 -2.17 14.09
CA ASP A 199 -1.94 -1.95 15.52
C ASP A 199 -3.36 -2.16 16.06
N PHE A 200 -3.68 -3.40 16.44
CA PHE A 200 -4.98 -3.78 16.98
C PHE A 200 -5.37 -2.97 18.22
N ARG A 201 -4.41 -2.41 18.96
CA ARG A 201 -4.69 -1.55 20.14
C ARG A 201 -5.42 -0.25 19.77
N ARG A 202 -5.40 0.14 18.49
CA ARG A 202 -6.11 1.32 17.95
C ARG A 202 -7.50 0.98 17.39
N ILE A 203 -7.89 -0.30 17.44
CA ILE A 203 -9.23 -0.76 17.03
C ILE A 203 -10.15 -0.74 18.26
N LYS A 204 -11.38 -0.27 18.09
CA LYS A 204 -12.38 -0.30 19.17
C LYS A 204 -12.63 -1.74 19.63
N SER A 205 -12.65 -1.97 20.94
CA SER A 205 -12.86 -3.32 21.51
C SER A 205 -14.14 -3.99 21.04
N GLN A 206 -15.21 -3.21 20.86
CA GLN A 206 -16.47 -3.70 20.31
C GLN A 206 -16.30 -4.23 18.88
N ILE A 207 -15.59 -3.50 18.01
CA ILE A 207 -15.35 -3.94 16.63
C ILE A 207 -14.55 -5.23 16.62
N LEU A 208 -13.56 -5.35 17.51
CA LEU A 208 -12.74 -6.53 17.60
C LEU A 208 -13.55 -7.76 18.04
N ALA A 209 -14.36 -7.64 19.08
CA ALA A 209 -15.21 -8.71 19.60
C ALA A 209 -16.32 -9.11 18.62
N ASP A 210 -16.97 -8.13 17.98
CA ASP A 210 -18.16 -8.37 17.16
C ASP A 210 -17.81 -8.81 15.73
N PHE A 211 -16.67 -8.36 15.18
CA PHE A 211 -16.35 -8.57 13.76
C PHE A 211 -15.00 -9.23 13.47
N ILE A 212 -13.97 -9.08 14.31
CA ILE A 212 -12.63 -9.59 13.99
C ILE A 212 -12.41 -10.98 14.59
N GLU A 213 -12.61 -11.11 15.90
CA GLU A 213 -12.41 -12.37 16.63
C GLU A 213 -13.25 -13.53 16.05
N PRO A 214 -14.55 -13.36 15.72
CA PRO A 214 -15.37 -14.45 15.19
C PRO A 214 -14.92 -14.99 13.83
N LEU A 215 -14.08 -14.25 13.09
CA LEU A 215 -13.59 -14.70 11.78
C LEU A 215 -12.54 -15.79 11.89
N GLU A 216 -11.84 -15.91 13.03
CA GLU A 216 -10.77 -16.88 13.25
C GLU A 216 -9.68 -16.86 12.14
N ILE A 217 -9.43 -15.68 11.56
CA ILE A 217 -8.37 -15.45 10.54
C ILE A 217 -7.14 -14.73 11.12
N VAL A 218 -7.19 -14.35 12.39
CA VAL A 218 -6.11 -13.74 13.17
C VAL A 218 -5.77 -14.71 14.31
N SER A 219 -4.50 -14.76 14.71
CA SER A 219 -4.09 -15.63 15.81
C SER A 219 -4.70 -15.21 17.15
N ASN A 220 -5.03 -16.20 17.98
CA ASN A 220 -5.54 -15.98 19.33
C ASN A 220 -4.56 -15.19 20.20
N GLU A 221 -3.26 -15.28 19.92
CA GLU A 221 -2.23 -14.49 20.62
C GLU A 221 -2.43 -12.98 20.42
N ILE A 222 -2.71 -12.54 19.19
CA ILE A 222 -2.95 -11.12 18.89
C ILE A 222 -4.23 -10.64 19.58
N ILE A 223 -5.31 -11.44 19.49
CA ILE A 223 -6.60 -11.14 20.13
C ILE A 223 -6.44 -11.07 21.66
N PHE A 224 -5.76 -12.04 22.26
CA PHE A 224 -5.50 -12.08 23.70
C PHE A 224 -4.66 -10.89 24.17
N ASN A 225 -3.60 -10.54 23.45
CA ASN A 225 -2.75 -9.39 23.77
C ASN A 225 -3.53 -8.08 23.67
N PHE A 226 -4.44 -7.96 22.71
CA PHE A 226 -5.37 -6.83 22.62
C PHE A 226 -6.26 -6.73 23.85
N TYR A 227 -6.96 -7.80 24.25
CA TYR A 227 -7.85 -7.75 25.42
C TYR A 227 -7.10 -7.47 26.71
N ARG A 228 -5.91 -8.06 26.87
CA ARG A 228 -5.02 -7.77 28.00
C ARG A 228 -4.65 -6.29 28.04
N TYR A 229 -4.37 -5.69 26.88
CA TYR A 229 -4.17 -4.25 26.79
C TYR A 229 -5.46 -3.51 27.16
N ALA A 230 -6.60 -3.77 26.53
CA ALA A 230 -7.86 -3.07 26.77
C ALA A 230 -8.32 -3.09 28.24
N ALA A 231 -7.98 -4.13 29.01
CA ALA A 231 -8.30 -4.23 30.44
C ALA A 231 -7.44 -3.34 31.35
N LEU A 232 -6.33 -2.76 30.88
CA LEU A 232 -5.47 -1.90 31.68
C LEU A 232 -6.07 -0.48 31.83
N PRO A 233 -6.15 0.07 33.06
CA PRO A 233 -6.90 1.29 33.36
C PRO A 233 -6.32 2.59 32.76
N ASN A 234 -5.08 2.59 32.26
CA ASN A 234 -4.40 3.79 31.73
C ASN A 234 -4.55 3.98 30.20
N ASN A 235 -5.36 3.16 29.52
CA ASN A 235 -5.34 3.05 28.05
C ASN A 235 -6.27 4.01 27.30
N LEU A 236 -6.58 5.16 27.89
CA LEU A 236 -7.49 6.13 27.28
C LEU A 236 -6.73 6.98 26.25
N ASN A 237 -7.17 6.87 24.99
CA ASN A 237 -6.96 7.81 23.87
C ASN A 237 -5.79 7.55 22.91
N LEU A 238 -5.61 6.32 22.43
CA LEU A 238 -4.93 6.15 21.13
C LEU A 238 -5.84 6.64 19.99
N SER A 239 -5.27 7.42 19.06
CA SER A 239 -5.94 7.73 17.79
C SER A 239 -6.23 6.45 17.00
N TYR A 240 -7.38 6.40 16.33
CA TYR A 240 -7.75 5.29 15.42
C TYR A 240 -6.80 5.17 14.22
N THR A 241 -6.11 6.24 13.86
CA THR A 241 -5.08 6.27 12.80
C THR A 241 -3.68 6.21 13.40
N ARG A 242 -2.71 5.68 12.63
CA ARG A 242 -1.29 5.70 12.96
C ARG A 242 -0.59 6.97 12.46
N GLY A 243 0.65 7.15 12.94
CA GLY A 243 1.51 8.27 12.62
C GLY A 243 1.29 9.48 13.53
N LYS A 244 2.31 10.32 13.66
CA LYS A 244 2.19 11.61 14.36
C LYS A 244 1.39 12.56 13.47
N ARG A 245 0.40 13.27 14.03
CA ARG A 245 -0.08 14.52 13.41
C ARG A 245 1.17 15.38 13.25
N GLN A 246 1.54 15.76 12.02
CA GLN A 246 2.34 16.97 11.86
C GLN A 246 1.46 18.10 12.40
N ILE A 247 1.71 18.50 13.64
CA ILE A 247 1.33 19.83 14.10
C ILE A 247 2.21 20.75 13.26
N ASN A 248 1.68 21.24 12.15
CA ASN A 248 2.18 22.36 11.38
C ASN A 248 1.10 22.76 10.38
N GLU A 249 0.08 23.46 10.87
CA GLU A 249 -0.59 24.51 10.12
C GLU A 249 -1.41 25.35 11.11
N ILE A 250 -1.23 26.68 11.03
CA ILE A 250 -1.92 27.77 11.74
C ILE A 250 -1.18 28.33 12.97
N ASP A 251 0.02 28.87 12.74
CA ASP A 251 0.42 30.20 13.24
C ASP A 251 -0.18 31.30 12.32
N TYR A 252 -1.49 31.24 12.03
CA TYR A 252 -2.21 32.42 11.54
C TYR A 252 -2.93 33.06 12.71
N VAL A 253 -2.15 33.81 13.49
CA VAL A 253 -2.69 34.89 14.32
C VAL A 253 -3.29 35.91 13.33
N TRP A 254 -4.61 36.06 13.37
CA TRP A 254 -5.26 37.22 12.77
C TRP A 254 -4.90 38.42 13.63
N ASP A 255 -3.96 39.24 13.17
CA ASP A 255 -3.81 40.59 13.70
C ASP A 255 -5.09 41.37 13.41
N LYS A 256 -5.63 41.96 14.47
CA LYS A 256 -6.80 42.85 14.48
C LYS A 256 -6.39 44.29 14.15
#